data_AF-G7V8Z0-F1
#
_entry.id   AF-G7V8Z0-F1
#
_cell.length_a   1.000
_cell.length_b   1.000
_cell.length_c   1.000
_cell.angle_alpha   90.00
_cell.angle_beta   90.00
_cell.angle_gamma   90.00
#
_symmetry.space_group_name_H-M   'P 1'
#
loop_
_entity.id
_entity.type
_entity.pdbx_description
1 polymer ?
#
loop_
_entity_poly.entity_id
_entity_poly.type
_entity_poly.pdbx_seq_one_letter_code
_entity_poly.pdbx_strand_id
1 'polypeptide(L)'
;MGKEMTITEARSNFADLVNQATYAKERILINRRGKHVAAIVPIEDMELLEKIEDTIDVKLARRALSESEEIIAWEEVARKLGL
;
A
#
# COMPACT_ATOMS: atom_id res chain seq x y z
N MET A 1 2.75 -17.39 5.93
CA MET A 1 2.47 -17.29 4.48
C MET A 1 0.98 -17.45 4.30
N GLY A 2 0.35 -16.55 3.55
CA GLY A 2 -1.10 -16.56 3.34
C GLY A 2 -1.53 -17.71 2.44
N LYS A 3 -2.81 -18.07 2.49
CA LYS A 3 -3.42 -19.01 1.54
C LYS A 3 -3.35 -18.42 0.14
N GLU A 4 -3.02 -19.22 -0.86
CA GLU A 4 -2.92 -18.76 -2.26
C GLU A 4 -4.07 -19.34 -3.10
N MET A 5 -4.58 -18.55 -4.05
CA MET A 5 -5.55 -19.01 -5.05
C MET A 5 -5.49 -18.20 -6.34
N THR A 6 -6.06 -18.78 -7.39
CA THR A 6 -6.19 -18.09 -8.67
C THR A 6 -7.27 -17.01 -8.63
N ILE A 7 -7.15 -16.00 -9.49
CA ILE A 7 -8.17 -14.95 -9.65
C ILE A 7 -9.54 -15.51 -10.03
N THR A 8 -9.58 -16.63 -10.75
CA THR A 8 -10.84 -17.30 -11.14
C THR A 8 -11.53 -17.91 -9.92
N GLU A 9 -10.78 -18.58 -9.04
CA GLU A 9 -11.31 -19.15 -7.79
C GLU A 9 -11.73 -18.04 -6.81
N ALA A 10 -10.93 -16.98 -6.71
CA ALA A 10 -11.23 -15.84 -5.84
C ALA A 10 -12.55 -15.17 -6.23
N ARG A 11 -12.80 -15.00 -7.53
CA ARG A 11 -14.06 -14.43 -8.04
C ARG A 11 -15.27 -15.29 -7.66
N SER A 12 -15.16 -16.62 -7.74
CA SER A 12 -16.27 -17.52 -7.41
C SER A 12 -16.58 -17.60 -5.92
N ASN A 13 -15.60 -17.32 -5.05
CA ASN A 13 -15.73 -17.48 -3.60
C ASN A 13 -15.59 -16.15 -2.83
N PHE A 14 -15.77 -15.00 -3.49
CA PHE A 14 -15.35 -13.70 -2.96
C PHE A 14 -15.90 -13.39 -1.55
N ALA A 15 -17.20 -13.62 -1.32
CA ALA A 15 -17.83 -13.36 -0.03
C ALA A 15 -17.21 -14.18 1.11
N ASP A 16 -16.92 -15.47 0.88
CA ASP A 16 -16.32 -16.34 1.88
C ASP A 16 -14.88 -15.93 2.20
N LEU A 17 -14.13 -15.47 1.20
CA LEU A 17 -12.76 -14.99 1.39
C LEU A 17 -12.72 -13.69 2.20
N VAL A 18 -13.67 -12.78 1.95
CA VAL A 18 -13.84 -11.56 2.77
C VAL A 18 -14.19 -11.94 4.22
N ASN A 19 -15.08 -12.91 4.42
CA ASN A 19 -15.41 -13.39 5.77
C ASN A 19 -14.20 -14.04 6.46
N GLN A 20 -13.40 -14.84 5.75
CA GLN A 20 -12.16 -15.41 6.28
C GLN A 20 -11.16 -14.33 6.69
N ALA A 21 -10.95 -13.31 5.87
CA ALA A 21 -10.11 -12.17 6.22
C ALA A 21 -10.67 -11.38 7.42
N THR A 22 -11.98 -11.18 7.48
CA THR A 22 -12.63 -10.38 8.52
C THR A 22 -12.59 -11.08 9.88
N TYR A 23 -13.03 -12.35 9.93
CA TYR A 23 -13.29 -13.07 11.18
C TYR A 23 -12.16 -14.02 11.57
N ALA A 24 -11.57 -14.74 10.60
CA ALA A 24 -10.45 -15.65 10.87
C ALA A 24 -9.08 -14.95 10.82
N LYS A 25 -9.07 -13.65 10.46
CA LYS A 25 -7.86 -12.82 10.31
C LYS A 25 -6.84 -13.43 9.34
N GLU A 26 -7.33 -14.14 8.34
CA GLU A 26 -6.50 -14.75 7.30
C GLU A 26 -6.07 -13.75 6.23
N ARG A 27 -4.84 -13.93 5.73
CA ARG A 27 -4.31 -13.19 4.57
C ARG A 27 -4.29 -14.11 3.38
N ILE A 28 -4.84 -13.66 2.26
CA ILE A 28 -5.09 -14.50 1.08
C ILE A 28 -4.44 -13.84 -0.14
N LEU A 29 -3.53 -14.56 -0.80
CA LEU A 29 -2.85 -14.11 -2.01
C LEU A 29 -3.64 -14.55 -3.25
N ILE A 30 -3.89 -13.59 -4.14
CA ILE A 30 -4.55 -13.81 -5.41
C ILE A 30 -3.48 -13.80 -6.50
N ASN A 31 -3.43 -14.89 -7.28
CA ASN A 31 -2.53 -15.01 -8.42
C ASN A 31 -3.27 -14.98 -9.77
N ARG A 32 -2.54 -14.58 -10.82
CA ARG A 32 -2.96 -14.71 -12.22
C ARG A 32 -1.81 -15.30 -13.01
N ARG A 33 -2.01 -16.49 -13.60
CA ARG A 33 -0.95 -17.23 -14.32
C ARG A 33 0.29 -17.47 -13.45
N GLY A 34 0.09 -17.84 -12.17
CA GLY A 34 1.17 -18.13 -11.23
C GLY A 34 1.92 -16.92 -10.69
N LYS A 35 1.49 -15.69 -10.99
CA LYS A 35 2.05 -14.46 -10.42
C LYS A 35 1.07 -13.84 -9.44
N HIS A 36 1.51 -13.51 -8.23
CA HIS A 36 0.71 -12.74 -7.27
C HIS A 36 0.38 -11.35 -7.85
N VAL A 37 -0.89 -10.96 -7.77
CA VAL A 37 -1.40 -9.69 -8.33
C VAL A 37 -2.22 -8.87 -7.33
N ALA A 38 -2.77 -9.51 -6.29
CA ALA A 38 -3.55 -8.85 -5.26
C ALA A 38 -3.56 -9.70 -3.99
N ALA A 39 -4.07 -9.14 -2.90
CA ALA A 39 -4.35 -9.85 -1.66
C ALA A 39 -5.68 -9.40 -1.06
N ILE A 40 -6.36 -10.31 -0.37
CA ILE A 40 -7.44 -9.99 0.56
C ILE A 40 -6.86 -10.13 1.96
N VAL A 41 -6.95 -9.06 2.74
CA VAL A 41 -6.36 -8.97 4.08
C VAL A 41 -7.40 -8.44 5.06
N PRO A 42 -7.24 -8.69 6.37
CA PRO A 42 -8.00 -8.01 7.40
C PRO A 42 -7.86 -6.49 7.26
N ILE A 43 -8.90 -5.73 7.60
CA ILE A 43 -8.88 -4.26 7.47
C ILE A 43 -7.75 -3.64 8.30
N GLU A 44 -7.43 -4.24 9.44
CA GLU A 44 -6.39 -3.74 10.34
C GLU A 44 -4.99 -3.83 9.73
N ASP A 45 -4.75 -4.81 8.85
CA ASP A 45 -3.48 -4.93 8.13
C ASP A 45 -3.35 -3.86 7.06
N MET A 46 -4.46 -3.53 6.38
CA MET A 46 -4.50 -2.42 5.43
C MET A 46 -4.24 -1.08 6.14
N GLU A 47 -4.95 -0.80 7.24
CA GLU A 47 -4.73 0.40 8.04
C GLU A 47 -3.31 0.49 8.60
N LEU A 48 -2.68 -0.64 8.91
CA LEU A 48 -1.28 -0.68 9.35
C LEU A 48 -0.32 -0.27 8.23
N LEU A 49 -0.56 -0.73 7.00
CA LEU A 49 0.25 -0.34 5.84
C LEU A 49 0.18 1.18 5.62
N GLU A 50 -1.02 1.76 5.64
CA GLU A 50 -1.20 3.22 5.53
C GLU A 50 -0.45 3.98 6.62
N LYS A 51 -0.56 3.55 7.89
CA LYS A 51 0.16 4.19 9.01
C LYS A 51 1.67 4.13 8.86
N ILE A 52 2.20 3.04 8.30
CA ILE A 52 3.64 2.90 8.02
C ILE A 52 4.05 3.90 6.93
N GLU A 53 3.27 4.01 5.85
CA GLU A 53 3.51 4.97 4.77
C GLU A 53 3.50 6.41 5.30
N ASP A 54 2.47 6.81 6.04
CA ASP A 54 2.36 8.13 6.68
C ASP A 54 3.58 8.45 7.56
N THR A 55 4.03 7.45 8.34
CA THR A 55 5.18 7.62 9.23
C THR A 55 6.47 7.84 8.44
N ILE A 56 6.64 7.11 7.33
CA ILE A 56 7.80 7.24 6.45
C ILE A 56 7.78 8.61 5.77
N ASP A 57 6.65 9.04 5.24
CA ASP A 57 6.50 10.32 4.54
C ASP A 57 6.80 11.51 5.46
N VAL A 58 6.25 11.51 6.68
CA VAL A 58 6.56 12.54 7.69
C VAL A 58 8.06 12.55 8.02
N LYS A 59 8.67 11.37 8.15
CA LYS A 59 10.11 11.27 8.43
C LYS A 59 10.96 11.81 7.28
N LEU A 60 10.59 11.51 6.03
CA LEU A 60 11.27 12.01 4.85
C LEU A 60 11.10 13.52 4.70
N ALA A 61 9.91 14.05 4.91
CA ALA A 61 9.65 15.48 4.88
C ALA A 61 10.46 16.23 5.93
N ARG A 62 10.50 15.74 7.18
CA ARG A 62 11.33 16.31 8.25
C ARG A 62 12.82 16.27 7.90
N ARG A 63 13.29 15.17 7.31
CA ARG A 63 14.68 15.05 6.87
C ARG A 63 15.00 16.09 5.78
N ALA A 64 14.18 16.19 4.74
CA ALA A 64 14.36 17.17 3.67
C ALA A 64 14.42 18.61 4.21
N LEU A 65 13.55 18.96 5.16
CA LEU A 65 13.58 20.27 5.84
C LEU A 65 14.85 20.50 6.65
N SER A 66 15.51 19.45 7.14
CA SER A 66 16.78 19.57 7.88
C SER A 66 18.02 19.59 6.98
N GLU A 67 17.89 19.23 5.70
CA GLU A 67 19.02 19.16 4.77
C GLU A 67 19.43 20.53 4.22
N SER A 68 18.55 21.53 4.24
CA SER A 68 18.86 22.91 3.85
C SER A 68 17.92 23.91 4.53
N GLU A 69 18.45 25.06 4.96
CA GLU A 69 17.64 26.21 5.39
C GLU A 69 17.18 27.07 4.20
N GLU A 70 17.68 26.79 2.99
CA GLU A 70 17.30 27.52 1.78
C GLU A 70 15.92 27.07 1.29
N ILE A 71 14.94 27.95 1.41
CA ILE A 71 13.57 27.73 0.94
C ILE A 71 13.38 28.56 -0.34
N ILE A 72 13.15 27.88 -1.47
CA ILE A 72 12.82 28.52 -2.75
C ILE A 72 11.32 28.34 -3.07
N ALA A 73 10.73 29.33 -3.73
CA ALA A 73 9.33 29.30 -4.12
C ALA A 73 9.06 28.20 -5.16
N TRP A 74 7.87 27.60 -5.12
CA TRP A 74 7.48 26.53 -6.04
C TRP A 74 7.59 26.96 -7.51
N GLU A 75 7.25 28.20 -7.83
CA GLU A 75 7.36 28.76 -9.19
C GLU A 75 8.80 28.82 -9.69
N GLU A 76 9.78 29.00 -8.79
CA GLU A 76 11.19 28.98 -9.14
C GLU A 76 11.69 27.54 -9.37
N VAL A 77 11.26 26.60 -8.54
CA VAL A 77 11.54 25.16 -8.72
C VAL A 77 11.00 24.67 -10.06
N ALA A 78 9.72 24.94 -10.34
CA ALA A 78 9.06 24.52 -11.57
C ALA A 78 9.80 25.07 -12.81
N ARG A 79 10.16 26.36 -12.79
CA ARG A 79 10.94 26.99 -13.87
C ARG A 79 12.32 26.35 -14.05
N LYS A 80 13.02 26.02 -12.97
CA LYS A 80 14.34 25.35 -13.02
C LYS A 80 14.25 23.92 -13.59
N LEU A 81 13.15 23.22 -13.33
CA LEU A 81 12.94 21.84 -13.75
C LEU A 81 12.22 21.70 -15.10
N GLY A 82 11.71 22.79 -15.68
CA GLY A 82 10.97 22.77 -16.94
C GLY A 82 9.58 22.12 -16.82
N LEU A 83 8.97 22.22 -15.63
CA LEU A 83 7.61 21.75 -15.34
C LEU A 83 6.58 22.86 -15.55
#